data_AF-A0AAE0R649-F1
#
_entry.id   AF-A0AAE0R649-F1
#
_cell.length_a   1.000
_cell.length_b   1.000
_cell.length_c   1.000
_cell.angle_alpha   90.00
_cell.angle_beta   90.00
_cell.angle_gamma   90.00
#
_symmetry.space_group_name_H-M   'P 1'
#
loop_
_entity.id
_entity.type
_entity.pdbx_description
1 polymer ?
#
loop_
_entity_poly.entity_id
_entity_poly.type
_entity_poly.pdbx_seq_one_letter_code
_entity_poly.pdbx_strand_id
1 'polypeptide(L)'
;MTEKLGALLKSRDSTWKSAGPDNIPGRVLRECAEQLADVFTDIFNIFLIPTCLKTTTIIPMPKKSAVSCLNDYRPVPLTHIVMKCFKRLIMRHIKNHLPPLLDPLQFA
;
A
#
# COMPACT_ATOMS: atom_id res chain seq x y z
N MET A 1 15.67 -3.90 8.42
CA MET A 1 14.57 -3.54 7.50
C MET A 1 13.58 -4.69 7.37
N THR A 2 14.06 -5.92 7.14
CA THR A 2 13.28 -7.16 7.09
C THR A 2 12.22 -7.29 8.17
N GLU A 3 12.60 -7.16 9.44
CA GLU A 3 11.66 -7.30 10.56
C GLU A 3 10.48 -6.32 10.46
N LYS A 4 10.76 -5.06 10.10
CA LYS A 4 9.73 -4.02 9.91
C LYS A 4 8.79 -4.37 8.76
N LEU A 5 9.33 -4.93 7.69
CA LEU A 5 8.54 -5.36 6.53
C LEU A 5 7.72 -6.60 6.84
N GLY A 6 8.29 -7.61 7.50
CA GLY A 6 7.58 -8.80 7.98
C GLY A 6 6.42 -8.43 8.91
N ALA A 7 6.65 -7.51 9.85
CA ALA A 7 5.59 -6.98 10.72
C ALA A 7 4.48 -6.27 9.93
N LEU A 8 4.83 -5.54 8.86
CA LEU A 8 3.85 -4.90 7.99
C LEU A 8 3.05 -5.93 7.17
N LEU A 9 3.69 -6.98 6.65
CA LEU A 9 3.01 -8.08 5.94
C LEU A 9 2.02 -8.81 6.85
N LYS A 10 2.36 -8.97 8.14
CA LYS A 10 1.49 -9.59 9.14
C LYS A 10 0.41 -8.64 9.70
N SER A 11 0.46 -7.34 9.39
CA SER A 11 -0.43 -6.34 9.98
C SER A 11 -1.89 -6.46 9.51
N ARG A 12 -2.84 -5.94 10.29
CA ARG A 12 -4.27 -5.85 9.91
C ARG A 12 -4.48 -5.07 8.60
N ASP A 13 -3.56 -4.16 8.31
CA ASP A 13 -3.61 -3.25 7.19
C ASP A 13 -3.13 -3.83 5.85
N SER A 14 -2.47 -4.98 5.86
CA SER A 14 -2.18 -5.80 4.68
C SER A 14 -3.20 -6.93 4.56
N THR A 15 -3.46 -7.64 5.64
CA THR A 15 -4.22 -8.90 5.68
C THR A 15 -5.68 -8.81 5.25
N TRP A 16 -6.36 -7.70 5.54
CA TRP A 16 -7.79 -7.51 5.24
C TRP A 16 -8.04 -6.55 4.08
N LYS A 17 -7.01 -6.23 3.30
CA LYS A 17 -7.19 -5.39 2.11
C LYS A 17 -7.56 -6.25 0.91
N SER A 18 -8.36 -5.67 0.02
CA SER A 18 -8.61 -6.23 -1.31
C SER A 18 -7.29 -6.45 -2.03
N ALA A 19 -7.24 -7.54 -2.80
CA ALA A 19 -6.09 -7.86 -3.63
C ALA A 19 -5.87 -6.79 -4.71
N GLY A 20 -4.62 -6.64 -5.13
CA GLY A 20 -4.24 -5.76 -6.23
C GLY A 20 -4.38 -6.47 -7.59
N PRO A 21 -3.69 -5.98 -8.63
CA PRO A 21 -3.68 -6.58 -9.96
C PRO A 21 -3.19 -8.03 -10.00
N ASP A 22 -2.38 -8.43 -9.01
CA ASP A 22 -1.86 -9.80 -8.87
C ASP A 22 -2.89 -10.80 -8.30
N ASN A 23 -4.06 -10.32 -7.85
CA ASN A 23 -5.08 -11.12 -7.16
C ASN A 23 -4.56 -11.88 -5.93
N ILE A 24 -3.44 -11.46 -5.33
CA ILE A 24 -2.89 -12.08 -4.13
C ILE A 24 -3.58 -11.47 -2.90
N PRO A 25 -4.36 -12.25 -2.11
CA PRO A 25 -4.99 -11.74 -0.92
C PRO A 25 -3.95 -11.53 0.20
N GLY A 26 -4.17 -10.52 1.04
CA GLY A 26 -3.22 -10.19 2.11
C GLY A 26 -2.99 -11.30 3.13
N ARG A 27 -3.93 -12.24 3.27
CA ARG A 27 -3.75 -13.44 4.11
C ARG A 27 -2.59 -14.30 3.62
N VAL A 28 -2.47 -14.53 2.31
CA VAL A 28 -1.37 -15.33 1.74
C VAL A 28 -0.03 -14.69 2.09
N LEU A 29 0.08 -13.36 1.94
CA LEU A 29 1.30 -12.64 2.29
C LEU A 29 1.64 -12.68 3.79
N ARG A 30 0.62 -12.79 4.67
CA ARG A 30 0.86 -12.99 6.10
C ARG A 30 1.39 -14.39 6.40
N GLU A 31 0.78 -15.42 5.84
CA GLU A 31 1.21 -16.81 6.07
C GLU A 31 2.62 -17.04 5.50
N CYS A 32 2.96 -16.39 4.38
CA CYS A 32 4.28 -16.47 3.76
C CYS A 32 5.24 -15.36 4.20
N ALA A 33 4.93 -14.61 5.26
CA ALA A 33 5.70 -13.40 5.60
C ALA A 33 7.16 -13.71 5.98
N GLU A 34 7.42 -14.87 6.58
CA GLU A 34 8.77 -15.26 7.01
C GLU A 34 9.68 -15.58 5.83
N GLN A 35 9.14 -16.21 4.80
CA GLN A 35 9.86 -16.55 3.57
C GLN A 35 10.03 -15.34 2.65
N LEU A 36 9.03 -14.43 2.63
CA LEU A 36 8.98 -13.33 1.68
C LEU A 36 9.62 -12.03 2.21
N ALA A 37 9.80 -11.87 3.52
CA ALA A 37 10.28 -10.62 4.09
C ALA A 37 11.70 -10.25 3.61
N ASP A 38 12.60 -11.22 3.49
CA ASP A 38 13.97 -10.96 3.02
C ASP A 38 13.98 -10.60 1.53
N VAL A 39 13.29 -11.38 0.70
CA VAL A 39 13.18 -11.13 -0.75
C VAL A 39 12.64 -9.73 -1.02
N PHE A 40 11.55 -9.34 -0.35
CA PHE A 40 10.99 -8.00 -0.53
C PHE A 40 11.85 -6.90 0.09
N THR A 41 12.66 -7.21 1.09
CA THR A 41 13.63 -6.25 1.64
C THR A 41 14.75 -5.97 0.66
N ASP A 42 15.28 -7.01 0.01
CA ASP A 42 16.29 -6.85 -1.04
C ASP A 42 15.75 -6.01 -2.20
N ILE A 43 14.53 -6.31 -2.66
CA ILE A 43 13.83 -5.51 -3.69
C ILE A 43 13.66 -4.05 -3.24
N PHE A 44 13.31 -3.81 -1.98
CA PHE A 44 13.15 -2.46 -1.46
C PHE A 44 14.48 -1.69 -1.42
N ASN A 45 15.56 -2.34 -1.00
CA ASN A 45 16.87 -1.71 -0.79
C ASN A 45 17.58 -1.32 -2.10
N ILE A 46 17.37 -2.08 -3.18
CA ILE A 46 17.96 -1.75 -4.49
C ILE A 46 17.25 -0.58 -5.20
N PHE A 47 16.18 -0.02 -4.60
CA PHE A 47 15.32 1.05 -5.15
C PHE A 47 14.72 0.76 -6.54
N LEU A 48 14.92 -0.44 -7.08
CA LEU A 48 14.38 -0.89 -8.34
C LEU A 48 13.03 -1.57 -8.07
N ILE A 49 11.96 -0.79 -8.07
CA ILE A 49 10.61 -1.36 -8.03
C ILE A 49 10.40 -2.14 -9.34
N PRO A 50 10.15 -3.47 -9.29
CA PRO A 50 9.85 -4.28 -10.46
C PRO A 50 8.67 -3.68 -11.24
N THR A 51 8.74 -3.74 -12.58
CA THR A 51 7.66 -3.21 -13.45
C THR A 51 6.30 -3.82 -13.12
N CYS A 52 6.26 -5.11 -12.76
CA CYS A 52 5.02 -5.77 -12.33
C CYS A 52 4.37 -5.12 -11.10
N LEU A 53 5.16 -4.59 -10.17
CA LEU A 53 4.66 -3.93 -8.95
C LEU A 53 4.25 -2.46 -9.17
N LYS A 54 4.46 -1.90 -10.37
CA LYS A 54 4.09 -0.52 -10.72
C LYS A 54 2.65 -0.39 -11.22
N THR A 55 1.92 -1.50 -11.33
CA THR A 55 0.54 -1.50 -11.85
C THR A 55 -0.48 -1.34 -10.72
N THR A 56 -1.68 -0.86 -11.06
CA THR A 56 -2.81 -0.75 -10.13
C THR A 56 -4.13 -0.94 -10.87
N THR A 57 -5.10 -1.57 -10.21
CA THR A 57 -6.46 -1.72 -10.73
C THR A 57 -7.31 -0.56 -10.23
N ILE A 58 -7.91 0.20 -11.14
CA ILE A 58 -8.81 1.31 -10.77
C ILE A 58 -10.24 0.77 -10.64
N ILE A 59 -10.79 0.84 -9.43
CA ILE A 59 -12.18 0.49 -9.16
C ILE A 59 -13.02 1.77 -9.09
N PRO A 60 -14.02 1.94 -9.97
CA PRO A 60 -14.93 3.09 -9.90
C PRO A 60 -15.91 2.90 -8.73
N MET A 61 -15.83 3.76 -7.72
CA MET A 61 -16.73 3.72 -6.56
C MET A 61 -17.74 4.89 -6.61
N PRO A 62 -19.07 4.63 -6.59
CA PRO A 62 -20.06 5.69 -6.66
C PRO A 62 -19.91 6.74 -5.55
N LYS A 63 -20.00 8.04 -5.88
CA LYS A 63 -20.05 9.16 -4.90
C LYS A 63 -21.43 9.31 -4.27
N LYS A 64 -22.48 8.95 -5.01
CA LYS A 64 -23.90 9.08 -4.67
C LYS A 64 -24.65 7.86 -5.19
N SER A 65 -25.86 7.63 -4.67
CA SER A 65 -26.71 6.49 -5.04
C SER A 65 -27.13 6.50 -6.51
N ALA A 66 -27.55 7.66 -7.02
CA ALA A 66 -27.90 7.84 -8.42
C ALA A 66 -26.71 8.39 -9.22
N VAL A 67 -26.07 7.54 -10.01
CA VAL A 67 -24.97 7.90 -10.90
C VAL A 67 -25.54 8.40 -12.22
N SER A 68 -25.15 9.60 -12.64
CA SER A 68 -25.58 10.24 -13.89
C SER A 68 -24.46 10.38 -14.92
N CYS A 69 -23.21 10.49 -14.48
CA CYS A 69 -22.05 10.61 -15.37
C CYS A 69 -20.78 10.01 -14.74
N LEU A 70 -19.71 9.86 -15.52
CA LEU A 70 -18.44 9.29 -15.03
C LEU A 70 -17.82 10.10 -13.88
N ASN A 71 -18.04 11.42 -13.84
CA ASN A 71 -17.56 12.28 -12.75
C ASN A 71 -18.22 11.97 -11.39
N ASP A 72 -19.32 11.21 -11.39
CA ASP A 72 -19.99 10.74 -10.17
C ASP A 72 -19.27 9.54 -9.53
N TYR A 73 -18.20 9.01 -10.13
CA TYR A 73 -17.35 7.99 -9.52
C TYR A 73 -16.11 8.60 -8.87
N ARG A 74 -15.63 7.94 -7.81
CA ARG A 74 -14.27 8.10 -7.27
C ARG A 74 -13.42 6.95 -7.81
N PRO A 75 -12.28 7.22 -8.44
CA PRO A 75 -11.34 6.15 -8.76
C PRO A 75 -10.67 5.68 -7.46
N VAL A 76 -10.84 4.40 -7.12
CA VAL A 76 -10.15 3.76 -5.99
C VAL A 76 -9.06 2.86 -6.53
N PRO A 77 -7.77 3.20 -6.34
CA PRO A 77 -6.67 2.34 -6.79
C PRO A 77 -6.49 1.15 -5.83
N LEU A 78 -6.62 -0.06 -6.38
CA LEU A 78 -6.15 -1.28 -5.74
C LEU A 78 -4.71 -1.50 -6.18
N THR A 79 -3.78 -1.18 -5.28
CA THR A 79 -2.34 -1.41 -5.45
C THR A 79 -1.95 -2.77 -4.89
N HIS A 80 -0.86 -3.36 -5.40
CA HIS A 80 -0.24 -4.53 -4.78
C HIS A 80 -0.04 -4.31 -3.27
N ILE A 81 -0.39 -5.32 -2.47
CA ILE A 81 -0.33 -5.22 -1.00
C ILE A 81 1.12 -5.01 -0.54
N VAL A 82 2.09 -5.63 -1.22
CA VAL A 82 3.53 -5.41 -0.98
C VAL A 82 3.91 -3.95 -1.23
N MET A 83 3.46 -3.33 -2.33
CA MET A 83 3.71 -1.91 -2.57
C MET A 83 3.07 -1.01 -1.51
N LYS A 84 1.91 -1.40 -0.99
CA LYS A 84 1.31 -0.69 0.14
C LYS A 84 2.20 -0.73 1.38
N CYS A 85 2.86 -1.86 1.65
CA CYS A 85 3.85 -1.98 2.72
C CYS A 85 5.07 -1.08 2.47
N PHE A 86 5.62 -1.05 1.26
CA PHE A 86 6.75 -0.18 0.92
C PHE A 86 6.41 1.31 1.08
N LYS A 87 5.26 1.75 0.56
CA LYS A 87 4.78 3.13 0.72
C LYS A 87 4.67 3.52 2.20
N ARG A 88 4.27 2.59 3.07
CA ARG A 88 4.17 2.83 4.51
C ARG A 88 5.53 2.95 5.19
N LEU A 89 6.52 2.14 4.80
CA LEU A 89 7.88 2.29 5.30
C LEU A 89 8.43 3.68 4.96
N ILE A 90 8.29 4.09 3.70
CA ILE A 90 8.70 5.42 3.23
C ILE A 90 7.93 6.51 3.97
N MET A 91 6.60 6.39 4.07
CA MET A 91 5.76 7.38 4.76
C MET A 91 6.16 7.53 6.23
N ARG A 92 6.41 6.42 6.95
CA ARG A 92 6.88 6.46 8.34
C ARG A 92 8.24 7.14 8.44
N HIS A 93 9.15 6.83 7.52
CA HIS A 93 10.46 7.47 7.47
C HIS A 93 10.35 8.97 7.26
N ILE A 94 9.58 9.42 6.25
CA ILE A 94 9.36 10.85 5.97
C ILE A 94 8.73 11.55 7.17
N LYS A 95 7.66 10.99 7.76
CA LYS A 95 6.98 11.58 8.92
C LYS A 95 7.90 11.79 10.11
N ASN A 96 8.83 10.85 10.36
CA ASN A 96 9.78 10.96 11.47
C ASN A 96 10.84 12.06 11.26
N HIS A 97 11.04 12.51 10.02
CA HIS A 97 12.00 13.58 9.68
C HIS A 97 11.31 14.90 9.33
N LEU A 98 9.99 14.95 9.38
CA LEU A 98 9.25 16.17 9.13
C LEU A 98 9.40 17.09 10.35
N PRO A 99 9.78 18.36 10.18
CA PRO A 99 9.79 19.31 11.28
C PRO A 99 8.37 19.50 11.84
N PRO A 100 8.23 19.93 13.11
CA PRO A 100 6.92 20.30 13.69
C PRO A 100 6.27 21.53 13.01
N LEU A 101 6.88 22.07 11.96
CA LEU A 101 6.41 23.19 11.14
C LEU A 101 5.34 22.75 10.12
N LEU A 102 4.44 21.85 10.52
CA LEU A 102 3.18 21.70 9.81
C LEU A 102 2.24 22.81 10.28
N ASP A 103 1.48 23.37 9.36
CA ASP A 103 0.45 24.37 9.71
C ASP A 103 -0.50 23.75 10.76
N PRO A 104 -0.69 24.38 11.93
CA PRO A 104 -1.61 23.90 12.96
C PRO A 104 -3.06 23.70 12.47
N LEU A 105 -3.43 24.33 11.34
CA LEU A 105 -4.73 24.20 10.69
C LEU A 105 -4.76 23.14 9.57
N GLN A 106 -3.67 22.39 9.37
CA GLN A 106 -3.60 21.27 8.44
C GLN A 106 -3.99 19.95 9.11
N PHE A 107 -5.25 19.56 8.97
CA PHE A 107 -5.82 18.36 9.62
C PHE A 107 -5.75 17.08 8.75
N ALA A 108 -5.30 17.17 7.49
CA ALA A 108 -5.26 16.05 6.55
C ALA A 108 -4.07 16.12 5.58
#